data_AF-K1SE13-F1
#
_entry.id   AF-K1SE13-F1
#
_cell.length_a   1.000
_cell.length_b   1.000
_cell.length_c   1.000
_cell.angle_alpha   90.00
_cell.angle_beta   90.00
_cell.angle_gamma   90.00
#
_symmetry.space_group_name_H-M   'P 1'
#
loop_
_entity.id
_entity.type
_entity.pdbx_description
1 polymer ?
#
loop_
_entity_poly.entity_id
_entity_poly.type
_entity_poly.pdbx_seq_one_letter_code
_entity_poly.pdbx_strand_id
1 'polypeptide(L)'
;MEGFPCLHEFQVGGVLLMPTVGEVQTVPGRLEDPDAGFRSRFDKADEHAEPGYYSVLLKDYGVRAELTATTRVGFQRYIFPASEASNILFDIGNAIGESGPVVDALVRVTDPQHVEGYAVYEPLYAQKYQPGATVGVYFYAELSRGADSWQLYRRGETPFAGDELRGVGAGVALRYRTS
;
A
#
# COMPACT_ATOMS: atom_id res chain seq x y z
N MET A 1 -8.42 -1.89 9.02
CA MET A 1 -7.11 -2.16 8.39
C MET A 1 -6.88 -1.13 7.30
N GLU A 2 -5.81 -0.34 7.40
CA GLU A 2 -5.43 0.65 6.38
C GLU A 2 -4.63 0.02 5.22
N GLY A 3 -3.95 -1.10 5.48
CA GLY A 3 -3.17 -1.83 4.51
C GLY A 3 -2.01 -2.53 5.19
N PHE A 4 -1.05 -2.99 4.38
CA PHE A 4 0.08 -3.81 4.80
C PHE A 4 1.39 -3.17 4.32
N PRO A 5 2.03 -2.33 5.17
CA PRO A 5 3.31 -1.73 4.83
C PRO A 5 4.42 -2.79 4.86
N CYS A 6 5.36 -2.72 3.92
CA CYS A 6 6.51 -3.64 3.89
C CYS A 6 7.59 -3.29 4.92
N LEU A 7 7.56 -2.08 5.50
CA LEU A 7 8.48 -1.65 6.55
C LEU A 7 7.72 -1.24 7.81
N HIS A 8 8.25 -1.69 8.95
CA HIS A 8 7.74 -1.38 10.28
C HIS A 8 8.88 -0.80 11.10
N GLU A 9 9.24 0.45 10.78
CA GLU A 9 10.19 1.24 11.55
C GLU A 9 9.46 2.49 12.04
N PHE A 10 9.77 2.91 13.27
CA PHE A 10 9.03 3.94 13.99
C PHE A 10 8.97 5.29 13.26
N GLN A 11 9.93 5.58 12.38
CA GLN A 11 10.04 6.83 11.65
C GLN A 11 9.90 6.67 10.13
N VAL A 12 9.82 5.43 9.66
CA VAL A 12 9.78 5.02 8.26
C VAL A 12 8.79 3.86 8.10
N GLY A 13 7.59 4.16 7.59
CA GLY A 13 6.50 3.18 7.45
C GLY A 13 6.30 2.64 6.03
N GLY A 14 7.21 2.95 5.09
CA GLY A 14 6.92 2.95 3.65
C GLY A 14 6.44 1.65 2.98
N VAL A 15 5.99 1.85 1.72
CA VAL A 15 5.47 0.84 0.79
C VAL A 15 4.22 0.14 1.34
N LEU A 16 3.10 0.89 1.44
CA LEU A 16 1.80 0.36 1.82
C LEU A 16 1.12 -0.30 0.63
N LEU A 17 0.74 -1.57 0.79
CA LEU A 17 -0.15 -2.25 -0.15
C LEU A 17 -1.52 -2.48 0.49
N MET A 18 -2.58 -2.26 -0.28
CA MET A 18 -3.95 -2.54 0.18
C MET A 18 -4.77 -3.19 -0.94
N PRO A 19 -5.22 -4.44 -0.78
CA PRO A 19 -6.15 -5.04 -1.73
C PRO A 19 -7.59 -4.58 -1.46
N THR A 20 -8.31 -4.20 -2.50
CA THR A 20 -9.70 -3.73 -2.42
C THR A 20 -10.56 -4.34 -3.53
N VAL A 21 -11.88 -4.23 -3.39
CA VAL A 21 -12.84 -4.63 -4.43
C VAL A 21 -13.80 -3.47 -4.66
N GLY A 22 -14.09 -3.17 -5.93
CA GLY A 22 -14.99 -2.09 -6.35
C GLY A 22 -14.25 -0.84 -6.82
N GLU A 23 -14.88 0.31 -6.59
CA GLU A 23 -14.34 1.62 -6.96
C GLU A 23 -13.05 1.93 -6.21
N VAL A 24 -12.10 2.58 -6.88
CA VAL A 24 -10.81 2.97 -6.29
C VAL A 24 -11.02 4.23 -5.45
N GLN A 25 -10.94 4.08 -4.13
CA GLN A 25 -10.81 5.19 -3.19
C GLN A 25 -9.33 5.46 -2.92
N THR A 26 -8.96 6.74 -2.81
CA THR A 26 -7.54 7.19 -2.75
C THR A 26 -7.15 7.76 -1.39
N VAL A 27 -8.05 7.66 -0.41
CA VAL A 27 -7.81 7.99 1.00
C VAL A 27 -8.20 6.79 1.86
N PRO A 28 -7.55 6.60 3.02
CA PRO A 28 -7.87 5.48 3.88
C PRO A 28 -9.26 5.58 4.53
N GLY A 29 -9.81 6.78 4.68
CA GLY A 29 -11.00 6.99 5.52
C GLY A 29 -10.66 6.94 7.01
N ARG A 30 -11.59 7.47 7.82
CA ARG A 30 -11.41 7.55 9.28
C ARG A 30 -11.79 6.22 9.93
N LEU A 31 -11.36 6.00 11.18
CA LEU A 31 -11.83 4.83 11.93
C LEU A 31 -13.33 4.87 12.18
N GLU A 32 -13.89 6.08 12.37
CA GLU A 32 -15.30 6.30 12.62
C GLU A 32 -16.16 6.24 11.35
N ASP A 33 -15.54 6.39 10.18
CA ASP A 33 -16.18 6.41 8.86
C ASP A 33 -15.26 5.71 7.84
N PRO A 34 -15.15 4.37 7.93
CA PRO A 34 -14.27 3.60 7.05
C PRO A 34 -14.78 3.60 5.61
N ASP A 35 -16.10 3.72 5.40
CA ASP A 35 -16.72 3.66 4.07
C ASP A 35 -16.36 4.88 3.20
N ALA A 36 -15.87 5.97 3.81
CA ALA A 36 -15.32 7.14 3.10
C ALA A 36 -13.94 6.91 2.47
N GLY A 37 -13.34 5.72 2.60
CA GLY A 37 -12.04 5.41 2.04
C GLY A 37 -11.74 3.92 1.93
N PHE A 38 -10.52 3.58 1.53
CA PHE A 38 -10.13 2.20 1.23
C PHE A 38 -9.94 1.29 2.46
N ARG A 39 -10.14 1.79 3.68
CA ARG A 39 -9.96 1.01 4.91
C ARG A 39 -11.01 -0.08 4.99
N SER A 40 -10.56 -1.30 5.30
CA SER A 40 -11.47 -2.41 5.59
C SER A 40 -11.61 -2.65 7.09
N ARG A 41 -12.82 -2.90 7.57
CA ARG A 41 -13.11 -3.55 8.85
C ARG A 41 -12.52 -4.96 8.88
N PHE A 42 -12.18 -5.45 10.08
CA PHE A 42 -11.71 -6.81 10.34
C PHE A 42 -12.03 -7.19 11.79
N ASP A 43 -12.10 -8.49 12.08
CA ASP A 43 -12.26 -9.00 13.45
C ASP A 43 -11.01 -9.78 13.88
N LYS A 44 -10.71 -9.75 15.19
CA LYS A 44 -9.65 -10.58 15.79
C LYS A 44 -9.90 -12.08 15.64
N ALA A 45 -11.16 -12.50 15.49
CA ALA A 45 -11.49 -13.91 15.25
C ALA A 45 -11.10 -14.39 13.85
N ASP A 46 -11.00 -13.46 12.89
CA ASP A 46 -10.59 -13.73 11.51
C ASP A 46 -9.12 -13.31 11.24
N GLU A 47 -8.39 -12.98 12.31
CA GLU A 47 -6.97 -12.62 12.28
C GLU A 47 -6.13 -13.76 12.87
N HIS A 48 -5.03 -14.07 12.21
CA HIS A 48 -4.06 -15.04 12.68
C HIS A 48 -2.65 -14.46 12.56
N ALA A 49 -1.87 -14.57 13.63
CA ALA A 49 -0.50 -14.09 13.68
C ALA A 49 0.39 -15.11 14.38
N GLU A 50 1.47 -15.50 13.72
CA GLU A 50 2.50 -16.38 14.26
C GLU A 50 3.89 -15.98 13.72
N PRO A 51 5.00 -16.45 14.31
CA PRO A 51 6.33 -16.10 13.82
C PRO A 51 6.51 -16.44 12.32
N GLY A 52 6.75 -15.40 11.51
CA GLY A 52 6.96 -15.54 10.07
C GLY A 52 5.69 -15.59 9.23
N TYR A 53 4.49 -15.51 9.81
CA TYR A 53 3.24 -15.52 9.05
C TYR A 53 2.13 -14.67 9.70
N TYR A 54 1.40 -13.95 8.86
CA TYR A 54 0.22 -13.19 9.25
C TYR A 54 -0.91 -13.41 8.24
N SER A 55 -2.15 -13.50 8.71
CA SER A 55 -3.33 -13.52 7.87
C SER A 55 -4.50 -12.77 8.49
N VAL A 56 -5.31 -12.13 7.66
CA VAL A 56 -6.56 -11.49 8.08
C VAL A 56 -7.60 -11.49 6.97
N LEU A 57 -8.87 -11.58 7.34
CA LEU A 57 -9.99 -11.30 6.43
C LEU A 57 -10.32 -9.80 6.43
N LEU A 58 -10.22 -9.16 5.27
CA LEU A 58 -10.70 -7.81 5.01
C LEU A 58 -12.20 -7.87 4.70
N LYS A 59 -13.03 -7.66 5.72
CA LYS A 59 -14.48 -7.90 5.67
C LYS A 59 -15.20 -7.09 4.60
N ASP A 60 -14.79 -5.86 4.37
CA ASP A 60 -15.49 -4.95 3.45
C ASP A 60 -15.29 -5.33 1.99
N TYR A 61 -14.22 -6.07 1.71
CA TYR A 61 -13.87 -6.51 0.36
C TYR A 61 -14.00 -8.03 0.16
N GLY A 62 -14.22 -8.79 1.25
CA GLY A 62 -14.20 -10.25 1.21
C GLY A 62 -12.84 -10.83 0.80
N VAL A 63 -11.75 -10.07 1.00
CA VAL A 63 -10.40 -10.46 0.59
C VAL A 63 -9.64 -11.04 1.78
N ARG A 64 -9.06 -12.23 1.63
CA ARG A 64 -8.09 -12.74 2.61
C ARG A 64 -6.69 -12.29 2.22
N ALA A 65 -6.02 -11.59 3.12
CA ALA A 65 -4.62 -11.25 2.98
C ALA A 65 -3.76 -12.21 3.80
N GLU A 66 -2.62 -12.60 3.24
CA GLU A 66 -1.62 -13.46 3.88
C GLU A 66 -0.24 -12.91 3.60
N LEU A 67 0.59 -12.78 4.64
CA LEU A 67 1.89 -12.12 4.58
C LEU A 67 2.96 -13.04 5.18
N THR A 68 4.12 -13.08 4.55
CA THR A 68 5.34 -13.67 5.10
C THR A 68 6.56 -12.88 4.63
N ALA A 69 7.74 -13.14 5.19
CA ALA A 69 8.94 -12.42 4.81
C ALA A 69 10.20 -13.28 4.93
N THR A 70 11.18 -12.95 4.10
CA THR A 70 12.59 -13.30 4.29
C THR A 70 13.34 -12.11 4.89
N THR A 71 14.68 -12.16 4.94
CA THR A 71 15.51 -11.07 5.46
C THR A 71 15.25 -9.71 4.83
N ARG A 72 14.90 -9.64 3.53
CA ARG A 72 14.78 -8.38 2.76
C ARG A 72 13.62 -8.35 1.76
N VAL A 73 12.79 -9.39 1.73
CA VAL A 73 11.68 -9.52 0.79
C VAL A 73 10.44 -9.91 1.56
N GLY A 74 9.38 -9.11 1.43
CA GLY A 74 8.04 -9.47 1.86
C GLY A 74 7.28 -10.17 0.74
N PHE A 75 6.53 -11.21 1.07
CA PHE A 75 5.59 -11.87 0.17
C PHE A 75 4.18 -11.59 0.68
N GLN A 76 3.31 -11.13 -0.22
CA GLN A 76 1.89 -10.90 0.08
C GLN A 76 1.05 -11.74 -0.89
N ARG A 77 0.11 -12.52 -0.35
CA ARG A 77 -0.88 -13.26 -1.12
C ARG A 77 -2.27 -12.73 -0.79
N TYR A 78 -3.02 -12.39 -1.82
CA TYR A 78 -4.39 -11.91 -1.69
C TYR A 78 -5.34 -12.88 -2.38
N ILE A 79 -6.30 -13.40 -1.62
CA ILE A 79 -7.35 -14.27 -2.13
C ILE A 79 -8.60 -13.42 -2.27
N PHE A 80 -8.87 -13.01 -3.51
CA PHE A 80 -10.02 -12.20 -3.87
C PHE A 80 -11.27 -13.06 -4.10
N PRO A 81 -12.48 -12.53 -3.86
CA PRO A 81 -13.71 -13.11 -4.41
C PRO A 81 -13.76 -12.96 -5.94
N ALA A 82 -14.71 -13.63 -6.59
CA ALA A 82 -15.01 -13.38 -7.99
C ALA A 82 -15.49 -11.92 -8.16
N SER A 83 -14.86 -11.16 -9.06
CA SER A 83 -15.12 -9.73 -9.25
C SER A 83 -14.54 -9.23 -10.57
N GLU A 84 -15.22 -8.28 -11.19
CA GLU A 84 -14.72 -7.55 -12.37
C GLU A 84 -13.83 -6.35 -12.00
N ALA A 85 -13.73 -6.02 -10.70
CA ALA A 85 -13.07 -4.83 -10.19
C ALA A 85 -12.29 -5.10 -8.91
N SER A 86 -11.36 -6.06 -8.95
CA SER A 86 -10.39 -6.29 -7.87
C SER A 86 -9.19 -5.37 -8.05
N ASN A 87 -8.71 -4.76 -6.97
CA ASN A 87 -7.60 -3.81 -7.02
C ASN A 87 -6.49 -4.15 -6.03
N ILE A 88 -5.26 -3.79 -6.36
CA ILE A 88 -4.14 -3.70 -5.41
C ILE A 88 -3.64 -2.26 -5.45
N LEU A 89 -3.80 -1.54 -4.35
CA LEU A 89 -3.31 -0.18 -4.19
C LEU A 89 -1.87 -0.21 -3.70
N PHE A 90 -0.99 0.57 -4.33
CA PHE A 90 0.33 0.92 -3.86
C PHE A 90 0.28 2.38 -3.41
N ASP A 91 0.29 2.61 -2.11
CA ASP A 91 0.19 3.93 -1.52
C ASP A 91 1.55 4.36 -0.95
N ILE A 92 2.34 5.05 -1.80
CA ILE A 92 3.78 5.22 -1.59
C ILE A 92 4.11 6.58 -0.97
N GLY A 93 3.52 7.65 -1.48
CA GLY A 93 3.89 9.03 -1.13
C GLY A 93 3.31 9.55 0.18
N ASN A 94 2.91 8.69 1.10
CA ASN A 94 2.16 9.07 2.30
C ASN A 94 2.84 8.65 3.59
N ALA A 95 2.59 9.41 4.66
CA ALA A 95 2.97 9.02 6.00
C ALA A 95 2.08 7.86 6.45
N ILE A 96 2.69 6.86 7.09
CA ILE A 96 2.04 5.64 7.54
C ILE A 96 2.34 5.49 9.03
N GLY A 97 1.29 5.38 9.85
CA GLY A 97 1.42 5.30 11.29
C GLY A 97 2.16 6.51 11.87
N GLU A 98 3.24 6.25 12.58
CA GLU A 98 4.06 7.27 13.26
C GLU A 98 5.25 7.75 12.41
N SER A 99 5.31 7.37 11.13
CA SER A 99 6.41 7.78 10.25
C SER A 99 6.54 9.29 10.16
N GLY A 100 7.76 9.77 9.90
CA GLY A 100 7.99 11.17 9.54
C GLY A 100 7.22 11.57 8.27
N PRO A 101 7.12 12.88 7.96
CA PRO A 101 6.54 13.33 6.71
C PRO A 101 7.33 12.80 5.50
N VAL A 102 6.62 12.48 4.44
CA VAL A 102 7.20 12.19 3.12
C VAL A 102 7.53 13.52 2.44
N VAL A 103 8.76 13.66 1.95
CA VAL A 103 9.23 14.86 1.24
C VAL A 103 9.34 14.64 -0.27
N ASP A 104 9.51 13.39 -0.71
CA ASP A 104 9.47 13.00 -2.12
C ASP A 104 9.06 11.54 -2.25
N ALA A 105 8.50 11.17 -3.39
CA ALA A 105 8.13 9.79 -3.70
C ALA A 105 8.05 9.57 -5.21
N LEU A 106 8.15 8.31 -5.59
CA LEU A 106 7.87 7.86 -6.95
C LEU A 106 7.20 6.50 -6.91
N VAL A 107 6.23 6.31 -7.78
CA VAL A 107 5.71 5.00 -8.13
C VAL A 107 5.60 4.90 -9.64
N ARG A 108 6.06 3.78 -10.19
CA ARG A 108 6.06 3.51 -11.62
C ARG A 108 5.65 2.07 -11.88
N VAL A 109 4.74 1.88 -12.83
CA VAL A 109 4.45 0.58 -13.44
C VAL A 109 5.35 0.45 -14.66
N THR A 110 6.34 -0.44 -14.64
CA THR A 110 7.30 -0.60 -15.75
C THR A 110 6.73 -1.49 -16.85
N ASP A 111 5.90 -2.46 -16.45
CA ASP A 111 5.12 -3.33 -17.30
C ASP A 111 3.99 -3.95 -16.44
N PRO A 112 3.03 -4.70 -17.01
CA PRO A 112 1.90 -5.22 -16.24
C PRO A 112 2.26 -6.06 -15.02
N GLN A 113 3.47 -6.65 -14.93
CA GLN A 113 3.89 -7.51 -13.82
C GLN A 113 4.84 -6.84 -12.82
N HIS A 114 5.28 -5.62 -13.06
CA HIS A 114 6.33 -5.00 -12.24
C HIS A 114 6.02 -3.55 -11.86
N VAL A 115 6.19 -3.26 -10.58
CA VAL A 115 6.05 -1.91 -10.01
C VAL A 115 7.32 -1.57 -9.24
N GLU A 116 7.85 -0.38 -9.46
CA GLU A 116 9.04 0.12 -8.76
C GLU A 116 8.79 1.51 -8.19
N GLY A 117 9.62 1.90 -7.23
CA GLY A 117 9.53 3.25 -6.70
C GLY A 117 10.35 3.50 -5.46
N TYR A 118 10.07 4.65 -4.85
CA TYR A 118 10.66 5.05 -3.59
C TYR A 118 9.77 6.01 -2.80
N ALA A 119 10.07 6.15 -1.51
CA ALA A 119 9.59 7.23 -0.66
C ALA A 119 10.76 7.78 0.15
N VAL A 120 10.85 9.10 0.27
CA VAL A 120 11.85 9.80 1.07
C VAL A 120 11.15 10.43 2.27
N TYR A 121 11.59 10.06 3.46
CA TYR A 121 11.05 10.51 4.73
C TYR A 121 11.98 11.52 5.41
N GLU A 122 11.40 12.44 6.17
CA GLU A 122 12.13 13.27 7.12
C GLU A 122 11.86 12.77 8.56
N PRO A 123 12.70 11.88 9.10
CA PRO A 123 12.45 11.24 10.40
C PRO A 123 12.56 12.22 11.56
N LEU A 124 11.45 12.45 12.29
CA LEU A 124 11.32 13.46 13.35
C LEU A 124 12.42 13.41 14.43
N TYR A 125 12.74 12.23 14.98
CA TYR A 125 13.80 12.08 15.99
C TYR A 125 15.21 12.27 15.44
N ALA A 126 15.46 11.94 14.16
CA ALA A 126 16.77 12.20 13.57
C ALA A 126 17.03 13.69 13.46
N GLN A 127 15.97 14.51 13.23
CA GLN A 127 16.08 15.96 13.17
C GLN A 127 16.66 16.57 14.46
N LYS A 128 16.50 15.93 15.61
CA LYS A 128 17.10 16.38 16.88
C LYS A 128 18.63 16.35 16.84
N TYR A 129 19.23 15.39 16.14
CA TYR A 129 20.67 15.15 16.13
C TYR A 129 21.33 15.52 14.79
N GLN A 130 20.56 15.49 13.71
CA GLN A 130 20.99 15.83 12.36
C GLN A 130 19.84 16.54 11.61
N PRO A 131 19.68 17.85 11.80
CA PRO A 131 18.70 18.65 11.07
C PRO A 131 18.89 18.53 9.55
N GLY A 132 17.78 18.34 8.82
CA GLY A 132 17.75 18.14 7.37
C GLY A 132 18.08 16.70 6.94
N ALA A 133 18.23 15.75 7.87
CA ALA A 133 18.42 14.34 7.52
C ALA A 133 17.17 13.78 6.84
N THR A 134 17.38 12.98 5.80
CA THR A 134 16.32 12.25 5.11
C THR A 134 16.68 10.77 5.00
N VAL A 135 15.65 9.92 4.89
CA VAL A 135 15.81 8.48 4.68
C VAL A 135 15.01 8.06 3.46
N GLY A 136 15.70 7.53 2.46
CA GLY A 136 15.09 6.97 1.26
C GLY A 136 14.80 5.48 1.42
N VAL A 137 13.58 5.07 1.10
CA VAL A 137 13.16 3.69 0.96
C VAL A 137 12.92 3.42 -0.51
N TYR A 138 13.54 2.37 -1.05
CA TYR A 138 13.38 1.94 -2.44
C TYR A 138 12.73 0.57 -2.47
N PHE A 139 11.90 0.32 -3.48
CA PHE A 139 11.25 -0.97 -3.64
C PHE A 139 11.14 -1.39 -5.10
N TYR A 140 11.00 -2.69 -5.27
CA TYR A 140 10.62 -3.36 -6.50
C TYR A 140 9.63 -4.46 -6.13
N ALA A 141 8.53 -4.55 -6.86
CA ALA A 141 7.47 -5.52 -6.66
C ALA A 141 7.24 -6.30 -7.96
N GLU A 142 7.30 -7.63 -7.86
CA GLU A 142 6.94 -8.57 -8.91
C GLU A 142 5.58 -9.19 -8.60
N LEU A 143 4.68 -9.18 -9.58
CA LEU A 143 3.31 -9.66 -9.45
C LEU A 143 3.19 -11.05 -10.06
N SER A 144 2.58 -11.99 -9.33
CA SER A 144 2.35 -13.36 -9.82
C SER A 144 1.49 -13.44 -11.08
N ARG A 145 0.74 -12.37 -11.39
CA ARG A 145 -0.05 -12.17 -12.59
C ARG A 145 0.00 -10.68 -12.96
N GLY A 146 0.11 -10.40 -14.26
CA GLY A 146 0.05 -9.01 -14.75
C GLY A 146 -1.29 -8.34 -14.47
N ALA A 147 -1.26 -7.05 -14.12
CA ALA A 147 -2.44 -6.22 -14.00
C ALA A 147 -3.16 -6.10 -15.36
N ASP A 148 -4.49 -6.17 -15.35
CA ASP A 148 -5.29 -6.00 -16.56
C ASP A 148 -5.28 -4.52 -17.01
N SER A 149 -5.14 -3.59 -16.05
CA SER A 149 -4.94 -2.15 -16.25
C SER A 149 -4.49 -1.50 -14.93
N TRP A 150 -4.14 -0.21 -14.96
CA TRP A 150 -3.82 0.57 -13.77
C TRP A 150 -4.24 2.04 -13.90
N GLN A 151 -4.36 2.71 -12.76
CA GLN A 151 -4.58 4.15 -12.67
C GLN A 151 -3.66 4.74 -11.60
N LEU A 152 -3.04 5.87 -11.89
CA LEU A 152 -2.27 6.64 -10.91
C LEU A 152 -3.22 7.45 -10.05
N TYR A 153 -2.82 7.76 -8.82
CA TYR A 153 -3.54 8.71 -8.00
C TYR A 153 -2.59 9.50 -7.10
N ARG A 154 -2.96 10.75 -6.82
CA ARG A 154 -2.45 11.47 -5.65
C ARG A 154 -3.47 11.32 -4.53
N ARG A 155 -3.05 11.04 -3.29
CA ARG A 155 -3.96 10.82 -2.16
C ARG A 155 -4.97 11.97 -2.03
N GLY A 156 -6.26 11.63 -2.06
CA GLY A 156 -7.38 12.60 -2.01
C GLY A 156 -7.86 13.12 -3.37
N GLU A 157 -7.18 12.76 -4.46
CA GLU A 157 -7.56 13.13 -5.83
C GLU A 157 -8.19 11.95 -6.58
N THR A 158 -8.88 12.27 -7.68
CA THR A 158 -9.46 11.28 -8.60
C THR A 158 -8.34 10.54 -9.34
N PRO A 159 -8.41 9.20 -9.48
CA PRO A 159 -7.45 8.44 -10.27
C PRO A 159 -7.41 8.87 -11.74
N PHE A 160 -6.23 8.83 -12.35
CA PHE A 160 -5.99 9.23 -13.74
C PHE A 160 -5.04 8.26 -14.45
N ALA A 161 -4.98 8.33 -15.78
CA ALA A 161 -4.14 7.46 -16.60
C ALA A 161 -2.67 7.88 -16.57
N GLY A 162 -1.77 6.89 -16.59
CA GLY A 162 -0.33 7.09 -16.72
C GLY A 162 0.44 5.93 -16.08
N ASP A 163 1.75 5.94 -16.25
CA ASP A 163 2.62 4.84 -15.82
C ASP A 163 3.59 5.24 -14.70
N GLU A 164 3.72 6.53 -14.43
CA GLU A 164 4.61 7.08 -13.40
C GLU A 164 4.00 8.29 -12.72
N LEU A 165 4.11 8.33 -11.39
CA LEU A 165 3.76 9.50 -10.58
C LEU A 165 4.87 9.85 -9.59
N ARG A 166 5.17 11.15 -9.49
CA ARG A 166 6.16 11.70 -8.56
C ARG A 166 5.54 12.61 -7.50
N GLY A 167 6.26 12.73 -6.40
CA GLY A 167 6.00 13.64 -5.29
C GLY A 167 5.02 13.09 -4.25
N VAL A 168 4.83 13.88 -3.19
CA VAL A 168 4.00 13.55 -2.03
C VAL A 168 2.57 13.16 -2.42
N GLY A 169 2.09 12.07 -1.84
CA GLY A 169 0.77 11.50 -2.11
C GLY A 169 0.72 10.53 -3.29
N ALA A 170 1.83 10.27 -3.99
CA ALA A 170 1.85 9.38 -5.14
C ALA A 170 1.43 7.94 -4.80
N GLY A 171 0.54 7.38 -5.62
CA GLY A 171 0.14 5.99 -5.57
C GLY A 171 -0.32 5.47 -6.93
N VAL A 172 -0.53 4.16 -7.01
CA VAL A 172 -1.11 3.49 -8.18
C VAL A 172 -2.10 2.42 -7.73
N ALA A 173 -3.21 2.30 -8.44
CA ALA A 173 -4.19 1.24 -8.29
C ALA A 173 -4.06 0.28 -9.47
N LEU A 174 -3.55 -0.92 -9.22
CA LEU A 174 -3.54 -2.01 -10.20
C LEU A 174 -4.91 -2.69 -10.21
N ARG A 175 -5.43 -3.04 -11.38
CA ARG A 175 -6.79 -3.58 -11.56
C ARG A 175 -6.77 -4.98 -12.17
N TYR A 176 -7.68 -5.82 -11.71
CA TYR A 176 -7.81 -7.23 -12.08
C TYR A 176 -9.27 -7.66 -12.14
N ARG A 177 -9.57 -8.58 -13.05
CA ARG A 177 -10.73 -9.49 -12.94
C ARG A 177 -10.32 -10.76 -12.22
N THR A 178 -11.11 -11.19 -11.25
CA THR A 178 -10.91 -12.40 -10.45
C THR A 178 -12.14 -13.30 -10.56
N SER A 179 -11.94 -14.63 -10.54
CA SER A 179 -12.97 -15.65 -10.77
C SER A 179 -12.90 -16.75 -9.73
#